data_AF-I4YK97-F1
#
_entry.id   AF-I4YK97-F1
#
_cell.length_a   1.000
_cell.length_b   1.000
_cell.length_c   1.000
_cell.angle_alpha   90.00
_cell.angle_beta   90.00
_cell.angle_gamma   90.00
#
_symmetry.space_group_name_H-M   'P 1'
#
loop_
_entity.id
_entity.type
_entity.pdbx_description
1 polymer ?
#
loop_
_entity_poly.entity_id
_entity_poly.type
_entity_poly.pdbx_seq_one_letter_code
_entity_poly.pdbx_strand_id
1 'polypeptide(L)' 'MRIIVHHATCQGHARCWAQAPDIFKLDDEGYILPGDINVAEGDELLASRGAQACPERALEIDRTAAALESVFIQSRV' A
#
# COMPACT_ATOMS: atom_id res chain seq x y z
N MET A 1 1.46 -6.96 5.93
CA MET A 1 1.68 -5.51 6.12
C MET A 1 0.56 -4.76 5.39
N ARG A 2 0.21 -3.52 5.77
CA ARG A 2 -0.80 -2.73 5.05
C ARG A 2 -0.26 -1.37 4.66
N ILE A 3 -0.63 -0.87 3.49
CA ILE A 3 -0.39 0.52 3.06
C ILE A 3 -1.69 1.29 3.19
N ILE A 4 -1.70 2.33 4.02
CA ILE A 4 -2.81 3.26 4.17
C ILE A 4 -2.67 4.33 3.08
N VAL A 5 -3.74 4.53 2.30
CA VAL A 5 -3.73 5.44 1.15
C VAL A 5 -4.42 6.75 1.50
N HIS A 6 -3.62 7.81 1.62
CA HIS A 6 -4.10 9.18 1.80
C HIS A 6 -4.38 9.81 0.43
N HIS A 7 -5.45 9.37 -0.23
CA HIS A 7 -5.77 9.79 -1.61
C HIS A 7 -5.79 11.32 -1.80
N ALA A 8 -6.27 12.07 -0.81
CA ALA A 8 -6.34 13.53 -0.85
C ALA A 8 -4.98 14.23 -0.97
N THR A 9 -3.87 13.57 -0.64
CA THR A 9 -2.52 14.12 -0.77
C THR A 9 -1.79 13.63 -2.01
N CYS A 10 -2.38 12.73 -2.79
CA CYS A 10 -1.79 12.23 -4.03
C CYS A 10 -1.81 13.33 -5.12
N GLN A 11 -0.70 13.47 -5.83
CA GLN A 11 -0.52 14.46 -6.92
C GLN A 11 -0.14 13.81 -8.26
N GLY A 12 -0.47 12.53 -8.46
CA GLY A 12 -0.31 11.88 -9.78
C GLY A 12 1.13 11.60 -10.23
N HIS A 13 2.12 11.57 -9.32
CA HIS A 13 3.53 11.36 -9.69
C HIS A 13 3.85 9.96 -10.23
N ALA A 14 2.96 8.98 -10.07
CA ALA A 14 3.12 7.58 -10.49
C ALA A 14 4.40 6.83 -10.00
N ARG A 15 5.16 7.40 -9.06
CA ARG A 15 6.43 6.83 -8.56
C ARG A 15 6.24 5.54 -7.77
N CYS A 16 5.14 5.41 -7.04
CA CYS A 16 4.79 4.17 -6.33
C CYS A 16 4.57 3.02 -7.32
N TRP A 17 3.76 3.26 -8.35
CA TRP A 17 3.53 2.31 -9.44
C TRP A 17 4.81 1.95 -10.19
N ALA A 18 5.65 2.93 -10.54
CA ALA A 18 6.91 2.65 -11.21
C ALA A 18 7.87 1.75 -10.39
N GLN A 19 7.77 1.81 -9.06
CA GLN A 19 8.61 1.01 -8.16
C GLN A 19 8.02 -0.39 -7.89
N ALA A 20 6.69 -0.52 -7.87
CA ALA A 20 5.99 -1.78 -7.62
C ALA A 20 4.63 -1.79 -8.33
N PRO A 21 4.60 -2.02 -9.66
CA PRO A 21 3.40 -1.90 -10.49
C PRO A 21 2.36 -2.99 -10.20
N ASP A 22 2.80 -4.11 -9.60
CA ASP A 22 1.92 -5.20 -9.19
C ASP A 22 1.13 -4.86 -7.93
N ILE A 23 1.64 -3.96 -7.09
CA ILE A 23 1.07 -3.60 -5.78
C ILE A 23 0.24 -2.32 -5.87
N PHE A 24 0.80 -1.27 -6.47
CA PHE A 24 0.14 0.03 -6.58
C PHE A 24 -0.58 0.10 -7.91
N LYS A 25 -1.90 0.31 -7.88
CA LYS A 25 -2.70 0.52 -9.10
C LYS A 25 -3.09 1.98 -9.19
N LEU A 26 -2.97 2.53 -10.40
CA LEU A 26 -3.33 3.91 -10.70
C LEU A 26 -4.61 3.95 -11.54
N ASP A 27 -5.30 5.07 -11.50
CA ASP A 27 -6.30 5.40 -12.51
C ASP A 27 -5.66 5.91 -13.80
N ASP A 28 -6.50 6.28 -14.77
CA ASP A 28 -6.07 6.76 -16.08
C ASP A 28 -5.37 8.14 -16.02
N GLU A 29 -5.54 8.88 -14.93
CA GLU A 29 -4.91 10.18 -14.68
C GLU A 29 -3.59 10.06 -13.89
N GLY A 30 -3.23 8.85 -13.45
CA GLY A 30 -1.99 8.55 -12.72
C GLY A 30 -2.08 8.72 -11.20
N TYR A 31 -3.28 8.91 -10.66
CA TYR A 31 -3.51 8.93 -9.22
C TYR A 31 -3.60 7.51 -8.67
N ILE A 32 -3.15 7.32 -7.43
CA ILE A 32 -3.33 6.05 -6.74
C ILE A 32 -4.81 5.81 -6.51
N LEU A 33 -5.29 4.59 -6.76
CA LEU A 33 -6.69 4.25 -6.46
C LEU A 33 -6.99 4.39 -4.95
N PRO A 34 -8.20 4.82 -4.57
CA PRO A 34 -8.58 4.92 -3.17
C PRO A 34 -8.73 3.53 -2.52
N GLY A 35 -8.44 3.47 -1.23
CA GLY A 35 -8.54 2.26 -0.42
C GLY A 35 -7.17 1.71 0.01
N ASP A 36 -7.12 1.19 1.23
CA ASP A 36 -5.89 0.63 1.79
C ASP A 36 -5.48 -0.66 1.06
N ILE A 37 -4.17 -0.87 0.95
CA ILE A 37 -3.59 -2.00 0.24
C ILE A 37 -3.05 -3.01 1.25
N ASN A 38 -3.66 -4.18 1.32
CA ASN A 38 -3.09 -5.33 2.02
C ASN A 38 -1.97 -5.93 1.17
N VAL A 39 -0.75 -5.95 1.73
CA VAL A 39 0.45 -6.43 1.03
C VAL A 39 0.64 -7.91 1.31
N ALA A 40 0.82 -8.69 0.25
CA ALA A 40 1.09 -10.11 0.31
C ALA A 40 2.43 -10.40 1.00
N GLU A 41 2.54 -11.60 1.58
CA GLU A 41 3.78 -12.07 2.18
C GLU A 41 4.87 -12.21 1.12
N GLY A 42 6.04 -11.62 1.37
CA GLY A 42 7.17 -11.57 0.43
C GLY A 42 7.27 -10.25 -0.35
N ASP A 43 6.19 -9.49 -0.46
CA ASP A 43 6.14 -8.22 -1.20
C ASP A 43 6.40 -6.98 -0.31
N GLU A 44 6.66 -7.17 0.99
CA GLU A 44 6.75 -6.07 1.94
C GLU A 44 7.89 -5.09 1.60
N LEU A 45 9.01 -5.60 1.09
CA LEU A 45 10.12 -4.75 0.69
C LEU A 45 9.76 -3.89 -0.54
N LEU A 46 9.06 -4.46 -1.53
CA LEU A 46 8.63 -3.74 -2.72
C LEU A 46 7.57 -2.70 -2.38
N ALA A 47 6.57 -3.06 -1.57
CA ALA A 47 5.56 -2.13 -1.09
C ALA A 47 6.19 -0.99 -0.26
N SER A 48 7.14 -1.29 0.61
CA SER A 48 7.85 -0.27 1.40
C SER A 48 8.64 0.70 0.51
N ARG A 49 9.35 0.19 -0.50
CA ARG A 49 10.06 1.02 -1.48
C ARG A 49 9.10 1.89 -2.29
N GLY A 50 7.99 1.33 -2.77
CA GLY A 50 7.01 2.10 -3.54
C GLY A 50 6.30 3.16 -2.72
N ALA A 51 5.98 2.88 -1.45
CA ALA A 51 5.45 3.88 -0.53
C ALA A 51 6.44 5.03 -0.28
N GLN A 52 7.72 4.70 -0.03
CA GLN A 52 8.78 5.69 0.18
C GLN A 52 9.14 6.50 -1.07
N ALA A 53 8.83 5.98 -2.26
CA ALA A 53 9.04 6.70 -3.51
C ALA A 53 8.07 7.86 -3.71
N CYS A 54 6.99 7.95 -2.92
CA CYS A 54 6.02 9.04 -3.00
C CYS A 54 6.60 10.34 -2.39
N PRO A 55 6.77 11.43 -3.18
CA PRO A 55 7.29 12.69 -2.65
C PRO A 55 6.31 13.37 -1.68
N GLU A 56 5.00 13.18 -1.90
CA GLU A 56 3.92 13.76 -1.10
C GLU A 56 3.62 12.98 0.18
N ARG A 57 4.28 11.83 0.38
CA ARG A 57 4.03 10.92 1.51
C ARG A 57 2.56 10.49 1.62
N ALA A 58 1.89 10.31 0.48
CA ALA A 58 0.50 9.88 0.40
C ALA A 58 0.26 8.40 0.79
N LEU A 59 1.33 7.65 1.03
CA LEU A 59 1.30 6.22 1.34
C LEU A 59 1.96 5.98 2.69
N GLU A 60 1.16 5.57 3.67
CA GLU A 60 1.62 5.26 5.02
C GLU A 60 1.75 3.76 5.21
N ILE A 61 2.82 3.31 5.88
CA ILE A 61 3.08 1.89 6.11
C ILE A 61 2.60 1.52 7.51
N ASP A 62 1.53 0.73 7.58
CA ASP A 62 1.05 0.10 8.81
C ASP A 62 1.58 -1.32 8.91
N ARG A 63 2.52 -1.54 9.84
CA ARG A 63 3.11 -2.86 10.11
C ARG A 63 2.29 -3.70 11.08
N THR A 64 1.28 -3.11 11.72
CA THR A 64 0.50 -3.74 12.79
C THR A 64 -0.53 -4.74 12.23
N ALA A 65 -1.06 -4.49 11.02
CA ALA A 65 -2.12 -5.29 10.42
C ALA A 65 -1.76 -6.78 10.23
N ALA A 66 -0.49 -7.12 9.97
CA ALA A 66 -0.06 -8.50 9.77
C ALA A 66 -0.27 -9.41 11.01
N ALA A 67 -0.34 -8.83 12.20
CA ALA A 67 -0.54 -9.58 13.44
C ALA A 67 -2.01 -9.90 13.74
N LEU A 68 -2.98 -9.18 13.15
CA LEU A 68 -4.39 -9.26 13.57
C LEU A 68 -5.25 -10.13 12.64
N GLU A 69 -4.98 -10.19 11.33
CA GLU A 69 -5.71 -11.06 10.41
C GLU A 69 -5.45 -12.56 10.71
N SER A 70 -4.25 -12.89 11.16
CA SER A 70 -3.85 -14.24 11.61
C SER A 70 -4.59 -14.68 12.88
N VAL A 71 -4.89 -13.76 13.80
CA VAL A 71 -5.60 -14.03 15.07
C VAL A 71 -7.10 -14.21 14.84
N PHE A 72 -7.68 -13.50 13.87
CA PHE A 72 -9.11 -13.54 13.59
C PHE A 72 -9.54 -14.86 12.91
N ILE A 73 -8.68 -15.46 12.09
CA ILE A 73 -8.96 -16.76 11.44
C ILE A 73 -8.83 -17.92 12.45
N GLN A 74 -7.87 -17.86 13.38
CA GLN A 74 -7.63 -18.94 14.35
C GLN A 74 -8.61 -18.99 15.53
N SER A 75 -9.42 -17.95 15.75
CA SER A 75 -10.41 -17.90 16.84
C SER A 75 -11.81 -18.38 16.43
N ARG A 76 -11.95 -18.97 15.23
CA ARG A 76 -13.22 -19.53 14.70
C ARG A 76 -13.21 -21.06 14.54
N VAL A 77 -12.24 -21.76 15.16
CA VAL A 77 -12.21 -23.22 15.26
C VAL A 77 -12.53 -23.65 16.68
#